data_AF-A0A8T4NL60-F1
#
_entry.id   AF-A0A8T4NL60-F1
#
_cell.length_a   1.000
_cell.length_b   1.000
_cell.length_c   1.000
_cell.angle_alpha   90.00
_cell.angle_beta   90.00
_cell.angle_gamma   90.00
#
_symmetry.space_group_name_H-M   'P 1'
#
loop_
_entity.id
_entity.type
_entity.pdbx_description
1 polymer ?
#
loop_
_entity_poly.entity_id
_entity_poly.type
_entity_poly.pdbx_seq_one_letter_code
_entity_poly.pdbx_strand_id
1 'polypeptide(L)' 'MLTEREIEIIKLRKKGLKQKKIAEKLNLSQPAVSKFENNVKKKIKDSWNTIEIIRKLGVKIET' A
#
# COMPACT_ATOMS: atom_id res chain seq x y z
N MET A 1 -3.37 -7.71 -3.75
CA MET A 1 -3.68 -7.57 -2.31
C MET A 1 -2.51 -6.94 -1.56
N LEU A 2 -2.79 -6.14 -0.53
CA LEU A 2 -1.76 -5.62 0.38
C LEU A 2 -1.34 -6.70 1.38
N THR A 3 -0.05 -6.76 1.72
CA THR A 3 0.42 -7.67 2.78
C THR A 3 0.19 -7.07 4.16
N GLU A 4 0.20 -7.90 5.20
CA GLU A 4 0.10 -7.42 6.59
C GLU A 4 1.19 -6.39 6.92
N ARG A 5 2.42 -6.64 6.44
CA ARG A 5 3.56 -5.73 6.63
C ARG A 5 3.33 -4.37 5.95
N GLU A 6 2.82 -4.38 4.73
CA GLU A 6 2.46 -3.17 3.99
C GLU A 6 1.37 -2.39 4.75
N ILE A 7 0.34 -3.08 5.24
CA ILE A 7 -0.74 -2.47 6.03
C ILE A 7 -0.19 -1.85 7.33
N GLU A 8 0.70 -2.56 8.03
CA GLU A 8 1.33 -2.06 9.26
C GLU A 8 2.15 -0.79 9.02
N ILE A 9 2.98 -0.77 7.96
CA ILE A 9 3.78 0.41 7.59
C ILE A 9 2.87 1.61 7.30
N ILE A 10 1.78 1.43 6.56
CA ILE A 10 0.81 2.50 6.28
C ILE A 10 0.10 2.98 7.56
N LYS A 11 -0.25 2.08 8.48
CA LYS A 11 -0.82 2.46 9.79
C LYS A 11 0.14 3.34 10.59
N LEU A 12 1.43 3.01 10.62
CA LEU A 12 2.46 3.82 11.28
C LEU A 12 2.66 5.16 10.55
N ARG A 13 2.61 5.17 9.22
CA ARG A 13 2.70 6.40 8.44
C ARG A 13 1.53 7.35 8.72
N LYS A 14 0.31 6.82 8.84
CA LYS A 14 -0.90 7.58 9.21
C LYS A 14 -0.78 8.24 10.59
N LYS A 15 0.00 7.65 11.50
CA LYS A 15 0.34 8.22 12.81
C LYS A 15 1.43 9.32 12.74
N GLY A 16 1.88 9.70 11.55
CA GLY A 16 2.87 10.76 11.33
C GLY A 16 4.33 10.30 11.39
N LEU A 17 4.61 9.00 11.52
CA LEU A 17 5.99 8.53 11.61
C LEU A 17 6.73 8.69 10.27
N LYS A 18 7.98 9.16 10.35
CA LYS A 18 8.92 9.18 9.21
C LYS A 18 9.46 7.77 8.96
N GLN A 19 9.88 7.48 7.72
CA GLN A 19 10.35 6.14 7.32
C GLN A 19 11.50 5.62 8.22
N LYS A 20 12.42 6.49 8.67
CA LYS A 20 13.47 6.13 9.64
C LYS A 20 12.90 5.57 10.95
N LYS A 21 11.88 6.22 11.51
CA LYS A 21 11.22 5.77 12.74
C LYS A 21 10.39 4.51 12.55
N ILE A 22 9.81 4.32 11.38
CA ILE A 22 9.12 3.07 11.02
C ILE A 22 10.14 1.93 10.90
N ALA A 23 11.26 2.18 10.25
CA ALA A 23 12.36 1.24 10.09
C ALA A 23 12.91 0.77 11.45
N GLU A 24 13.21 1.71 12.35
CA GLU A 24 13.60 1.40 13.74
C GLU A 24 12.56 0.53 14.46
N LYS A 25 11.27 0.92 14.39
CA LYS A 25 10.20 0.23 15.10
C LYS A 25 9.93 -1.20 14.59
N LEU A 26 10.17 -1.43 13.30
CA LEU A 26 9.89 -2.70 12.64
C LEU A 26 11.14 -3.57 12.44
N ASN A 27 12.30 -3.14 12.95
CA ASN A 27 13.61 -3.75 12.72
C ASN A 27 13.90 -3.97 11.22
N LEU A 28 13.72 -2.92 10.43
CA LEU A 28 13.93 -2.90 8.98
C LEU A 28 14.95 -1.82 8.60
N SER A 29 15.49 -1.90 7.39
CA SER A 29 16.20 -0.77 6.79
C SER A 29 15.23 0.28 6.26
N GLN A 30 15.61 1.55 6.27
CA GLN A 30 14.79 2.61 5.66
C GLN A 30 14.49 2.36 4.16
N PRO A 31 15.44 1.84 3.34
CA PRO A 31 15.13 1.43 1.97
C PRO A 31 14.08 0.33 1.88
N ALA A 32 14.04 -0.63 2.82
CA ALA A 32 13.00 -1.64 2.84
C ALA A 32 11.62 -1.01 3.10
N VAL A 33 11.50 -0.07 4.04
CA VAL A 33 10.25 0.67 4.28
C VAL A 33 9.81 1.43 3.03
N SER A 34 10.74 2.12 2.37
CA SER A 34 10.47 2.82 1.10
C SER A 34 9.96 1.88 0.01
N LYS A 35 10.58 0.69 -0.13
CA LYS A 35 10.14 -0.35 -1.07
C LYS A 35 8.71 -0.81 -0.78
N PHE A 36 8.37 -1.06 0.49
CA PHE A 36 7.00 -1.41 0.88
C PHE A 36 6.02 -0.29 0.54
N GLU A 37 6.31 0.98 0.87
CA GLU A 37 5.43 2.11 0.53
C GLU A 37 5.21 2.23 -0.98
N ASN A 38 6.25 2.02 -1.80
CA ASN A 38 6.13 2.04 -3.25
C ASN A 38 5.27 0.88 -3.78
N ASN A 39 5.42 -0.32 -3.22
CA ASN A 39 4.57 -1.46 -3.55
C ASN A 39 3.10 -1.18 -3.23
N VAL A 40 2.81 -0.57 -2.07
CA VAL A 40 1.46 -0.17 -1.71
C VAL A 40 0.88 0.80 -2.74
N LYS A 41 1.62 1.86 -3.09
CA LYS A 41 1.18 2.85 -4.09
C LYS A 41 0.85 2.19 -5.42
N LYS A 42 1.72 1.28 -5.89
CA LYS A 42 1.51 0.53 -7.13
C LYS A 42 0.22 -0.30 -7.05
N LYS A 43 0.07 -1.12 -6.00
CA LYS A 43 -1.11 -1.97 -5.82
C LYS A 43 -2.41 -1.18 -5.76
N ILE A 44 -2.42 -0.05 -5.05
CA ILE A 44 -3.60 0.84 -4.98
C ILE A 44 -3.92 1.41 -6.37
N LYS A 45 -2.91 1.88 -7.11
CA LYS A 45 -3.10 2.39 -8.47
C LYS A 45 -3.67 1.32 -9.40
N ASP A 46 -3.10 0.12 -9.36
CA ASP A 46 -3.54 -1.00 -10.20
C ASP A 46 -4.99 -1.37 -9.89
N SER A 47 -5.35 -1.46 -8.60
CA SER A 47 -6.74 -1.71 -8.18
C SER A 47 -7.70 -0.60 -8.62
N TRP A 48 -7.30 0.67 -8.52
CA TRP A 48 -8.11 1.78 -9.02
C TRP A 48 -8.34 1.71 -10.53
N ASN A 49 -7.30 1.42 -11.30
CA ASN A 49 -7.41 1.25 -12.75
C ASN A 49 -8.38 0.12 -13.10
N THR A 50 -8.32 -1.01 -12.39
CA THR A 50 -9.27 -2.11 -12.57
C THR A 50 -10.70 -1.68 -12.29
N ILE A 51 -10.95 -0.95 -11.20
CA ILE A 51 -12.27 -0.41 -10.87
C ILE A 51 -12.77 0.55 -11.95
N GLU A 52 -11.91 1.42 -12.48
CA GLU A 52 -12.28 2.32 -13.57
C GLU A 52 -12.68 1.56 -14.84
N ILE A 53 -11.95 0.51 -15.20
CA ILE A 53 -12.29 -0.33 -16.36
C ILE A 53 -13.66 -0.99 -16.15
N ILE A 54 -13.91 -1.56 -14.98
CA ILE A 54 -15.21 -2.18 -14.65
C ILE A 54 -16.35 -1.16 -14.80
N ARG A 55 -16.16 0.05 -14.29
CA ARG A 55 -17.14 1.15 -14.42
C ARG A 55 -17.40 1.54 -15.87
N LYS A 56 -16.35 1.64 -16.69
CA LYS A 56 -16.47 1.96 -18.12
C LYS A 56 -17.21 0.88 -18.91
N LEU A 57 -16.97 -0.38 -18.56
CA LEU A 57 -17.57 -1.52 -19.24
C LEU A 57 -18.99 -1.85 -18.74
N GLY A 58 -19.43 -1.25 -17.62
CA GLY A 58 -20.75 -1.52 -17.03
C GLY A 58 -20.91 -2.93 -16.48
N VAL A 59 -19.81 -3.65 -16.25
CA VAL A 59 -19.84 -5.04 -15.77
C VAL A 59 -20.05 -5.05 -14.26
N LYS A 60 -20.88 -5.97 -13.77
CA LYS A 60 -20.93 -6.30 -12.35
C LYS A 60 -19.99 -7.46 -12.10
N ILE A 61 -19.05 -7.29 -11.19
CA ILE A 61 -18.24 -8.40 -10.69
C ILE A 61 -18.89 -8.90 -9.41
N GLU A 62 -19.19 -10.19 -9.35
CA GLU A 62 -19.59 -10.86 -8.11
C GLU A 62 -18.37 -10.98 -7.20
N THR A 63 -18.46 -10.39 -6.01
CA THR A 63 -17.42 -10.37 -4.98
C THR A 63 -17.68 -11.41 -3.91
#